data_AF-A0A7X3H2T0-F1
#
_entry.id   AF-A0A7X3H2T0-F1
#
_cell.length_a   1.000
_cell.length_b   1.000
_cell.length_c   1.000
_cell.angle_alpha   90.00
_cell.angle_beta   90.00
_cell.angle_gamma   90.00
#
_symmetry.space_group_name_H-M   'P 1'
#
loop_
_entity.id
_entity.type
_entity.pdbx_description
1 polymer ?
#
loop_
_entity_poly.entity_id
_entity_poly.type
_entity_poly.pdbx_seq_one_letter_code
_entity_poly.pdbx_strand_id
1 'polypeptide(L)'
;MTLTFLADREARMSRSMASYIEDAEPNLLKTWLTDSQEFNHPGALARIPECLGCTNVQDIHTNVLTAHQTLIDMYRLRAELAAIPEESALFERLAQNQETEAKLQSRDIARLEIY
;
A
#
# COMPACT_ATOMS: atom_id res chain seq x y z
N MET A 1 16.24 -2.55 18.07
CA MET A 1 15.89 -1.10 18.09
C MET A 1 15.32 -0.63 16.76
N THR A 2 15.95 -0.95 15.63
CA THR A 2 15.53 -0.58 14.27
C THR A 2 14.26 -1.31 13.78
N LEU A 3 14.10 -2.61 14.06
CA LEU A 3 12.84 -3.34 13.80
C LEU A 3 11.66 -2.78 14.63
N THR A 4 11.94 -2.35 15.85
CA THR A 4 10.94 -1.71 16.74
C THR A 4 10.47 -0.37 16.16
N PHE A 5 11.37 0.39 15.55
CA PHE A 5 11.03 1.64 14.86
C PHE A 5 10.16 1.40 13.63
N LEU A 6 10.47 0.37 12.83
CA LEU A 6 9.66 -0.02 11.67
C LEU A 6 8.25 -0.45 12.10
N ALA A 7 8.15 -1.33 13.10
CA ALA A 7 6.88 -1.80 13.64
C ALA A 7 6.03 -0.66 14.22
N ASP A 8 6.64 0.28 14.94
CA ASP A 8 5.94 1.43 15.51
C ASP A 8 5.46 2.42 14.42
N ARG A 9 6.22 2.57 13.33
CA ARG A 9 5.80 3.35 12.15
C ARG A 9 4.63 2.69 11.41
N GLU A 10 4.69 1.39 11.16
CA GLU A 10 3.60 0.64 10.54
C GLU A 10 2.34 0.70 11.40
N ALA A 11 2.48 0.58 12.72
CA ALA A 11 1.36 0.73 13.65
C ALA A 11 0.74 2.13 13.60
N ARG A 12 1.54 3.19 13.45
CA ARG A 12 1.02 4.56 13.24
C ARG A 12 0.25 4.67 11.92
N MET A 13 0.78 4.11 10.83
CA MET A 13 0.13 4.14 9.53
C MET A 13 -1.20 3.38 9.54
N SER A 14 -1.24 2.21 10.17
CA SER A 14 -2.47 1.43 10.37
C SER A 14 -3.52 2.20 11.18
N ARG A 15 -3.13 2.84 12.29
CA ARG A 15 -4.05 3.68 13.09
C ARG A 15 -4.58 4.87 12.30
N SER A 16 -3.73 5.54 11.52
CA SER A 16 -4.14 6.64 10.63
C SER A 16 -5.16 6.17 9.60
N MET A 17 -4.93 5.01 8.97
CA MET A 17 -5.87 4.42 8.03
C MET A 17 -7.21 4.06 8.69
N ALA A 18 -7.17 3.53 9.92
CA ALA A 18 -8.37 3.22 10.68
C ALA A 18 -9.21 4.47 10.98
N SER A 19 -8.58 5.59 11.39
CA SER A 19 -9.31 6.85 11.60
C SER A 19 -9.91 7.41 10.31
N TYR A 20 -9.19 7.28 9.18
CA TYR A 20 -9.76 7.67 7.87
C TYR A 20 -11.00 6.86 7.51
N ILE A 21 -11.06 5.57 7.88
CA ILE A 21 -12.23 4.71 7.64
C ILE A 21 -13.41 5.12 8.54
N GLU A 22 -13.14 5.49 9.80
CA GLU A 22 -14.18 5.95 10.74
C GLU A 22 -14.81 7.27 10.28
N ASP A 23 -14.01 8.19 9.74
CA ASP A 23 -14.46 9.50 9.25
C ASP A 23 -15.03 9.44 7.82
N ALA A 24 -14.79 8.36 7.08
CA ALA A 24 -15.25 8.21 5.71
C ALA A 24 -16.75 7.91 5.65
N GLU A 25 -17.44 8.52 4.68
CA GLU A 25 -18.85 8.25 4.41
C GLU A 25 -18.99 6.78 3.96
N PRO A 26 -19.68 5.91 4.73
CA PRO A 26 -19.62 4.46 4.51
C PRO A 26 -20.20 4.03 3.16
N ASN A 27 -21.11 4.82 2.60
CA ASN A 27 -21.69 4.57 1.29
C ASN A 27 -20.74 4.97 0.17
N LEU A 28 -19.96 6.04 0.32
CA LEU A 28 -18.88 6.39 -0.61
C LEU A 28 -17.86 5.25 -0.74
N LEU A 29 -17.35 4.73 0.40
CA LEU A 29 -16.42 3.60 0.40
C LEU A 29 -17.03 2.34 -0.22
N LYS A 30 -18.29 2.02 0.12
CA LYS A 30 -18.98 0.85 -0.46
C LYS A 30 -19.24 1.00 -1.95
N THR A 31 -19.61 2.18 -2.43
CA THR A 31 -19.86 2.44 -3.86
C THR A 31 -18.56 2.27 -4.66
N TRP A 32 -17.45 2.82 -4.14
CA TRP A 32 -16.12 2.67 -4.74
C TRP A 32 -15.60 1.24 -4.74
N LEU A 33 -15.95 0.44 -3.72
CA LEU A 33 -15.61 -0.99 -3.69
C LEU A 33 -16.51 -1.84 -4.59
N THR A 34 -17.76 -1.43 -4.84
CA THR A 34 -18.73 -2.20 -5.64
C THR A 34 -18.46 -2.03 -7.14
N ASP A 35 -18.18 -0.81 -7.62
CA ASP A 35 -17.73 -0.59 -9.01
C ASP A 35 -16.37 -1.25 -9.29
N SER A 36 -15.60 -1.53 -8.24
CA SER A 36 -14.29 -2.16 -8.38
C SER A 36 -14.29 -3.68 -8.52
N GLN A 37 -15.43 -4.34 -8.41
CA GLN A 37 -15.53 -5.80 -8.58
C GLN A 37 -15.49 -6.23 -10.04
N GLU A 38 -15.68 -5.32 -11.00
CA GLU A 38 -15.47 -5.59 -12.43
C GLU A 38 -14.00 -5.49 -12.85
N PHE A 39 -13.11 -5.06 -11.95
CA PHE A 39 -11.69 -5.15 -12.22
C PHE A 39 -11.25 -6.61 -12.16
N ASN A 40 -10.89 -7.15 -13.32
CA ASN A 40 -10.04 -8.31 -13.37
C ASN A 40 -8.71 -7.89 -12.74
N HIS A 41 -8.56 -8.05 -11.42
CA HIS A 41 -7.33 -7.74 -10.73
C HIS A 41 -6.23 -8.46 -11.51
N PRO A 42 -5.30 -7.74 -12.15
CA PRO A 42 -4.17 -8.41 -12.76
C PRO A 42 -3.54 -9.26 -11.66
N GLY A 43 -2.87 -10.36 -12.00
CA GLY A 43 -2.29 -11.31 -11.04
C GLY A 43 -1.33 -10.71 -9.99
N ALA A 44 -1.21 -9.38 -9.90
CA ALA A 44 -0.68 -8.59 -8.81
C ALA A 44 -1.14 -9.04 -7.41
N LEU A 45 -2.42 -9.39 -7.18
CA LEU A 45 -2.82 -9.95 -5.88
C LEU A 45 -2.23 -11.35 -5.65
N ALA A 46 -2.05 -12.15 -6.70
CA ALA A 46 -1.33 -13.42 -6.62
C ALA A 46 0.19 -13.24 -6.43
N ARG A 47 0.72 -12.02 -6.60
CA ARG A 47 2.11 -11.67 -6.24
C ARG A 47 2.25 -11.29 -4.77
N ILE A 48 1.15 -11.06 -4.05
CA ILE A 48 1.18 -10.85 -2.60
C ILE A 48 1.31 -12.25 -1.97
N PRO A 49 2.43 -12.58 -1.34
CA PRO A 49 2.61 -13.91 -0.78
C PRO A 49 1.69 -14.10 0.42
N GLU A 50 1.04 -15.26 0.52
CA GLU A 50 0.13 -15.62 1.62
C GLU A 50 0.84 -15.65 2.99
N CYS A 51 2.17 -15.81 2.97
CA CYS A 51 3.02 -15.76 4.15
C CYS A 51 4.14 -14.75 3.90
N LEU A 52 4.33 -13.79 4.82
CA LEU A 52 5.50 -12.91 4.86
C LEU A 52 6.73 -13.77 5.14
N GLY A 53 7.36 -14.30 4.07
CA GLY A 53 8.47 -15.25 4.09
C GLY A 53 9.29 -15.24 5.38
N CYS A 54 8.94 -16.13 6.31
CA CYS A 54 9.43 -16.08 7.70
C CYS A 54 10.87 -16.59 7.85
N THR A 55 11.57 -16.86 6.75
CA THR A 55 12.84 -17.59 6.75
C THR A 55 14.05 -16.66 6.79
N ASN A 56 13.99 -15.49 6.13
CA ASN A 56 15.05 -14.48 6.18
C ASN A 56 14.50 -13.05 5.94
N VAL A 57 15.26 -12.04 6.38
CA VAL A 57 14.88 -10.60 6.28
C VAL A 57 14.76 -10.11 4.84
N GLN A 58 15.52 -10.70 3.91
CA GLN A 58 15.53 -10.30 2.51
C GLN A 58 14.28 -10.74 1.75
N ASP A 59 13.70 -11.88 2.13
CA ASP A 59 12.42 -12.36 1.61
C ASP A 59 11.30 -11.44 2.10
N ILE A 60 11.33 -11.04 3.37
CA ILE A 60 10.38 -10.05 3.93
C ILE A 60 10.50 -8.73 3.17
N HIS A 61 11.72 -8.25 2.92
CA HIS A 61 11.96 -7.01 2.17
C HIS A 61 11.41 -7.09 0.74
N THR A 62 11.71 -8.17 0.02
CA THR A 62 11.21 -8.41 -1.35
C THR A 62 9.69 -8.41 -1.39
N ASN A 63 9.04 -9.05 -0.42
CA ASN A 63 7.59 -9.13 -0.31
C ASN A 63 6.96 -7.77 -0.02
N VAL A 64 7.54 -7.00 0.90
CA VAL A 64 7.10 -5.64 1.22
C VAL A 64 7.20 -4.73 0.01
N LEU A 65 8.32 -4.75 -0.73
CA LEU A 65 8.45 -3.95 -1.95
C LEU A 65 7.46 -4.38 -3.04
N THR A 66 7.22 -5.68 -3.19
CA THR A 66 6.23 -6.21 -4.12
C THR A 66 4.82 -5.74 -3.77
N ALA A 67 4.49 -5.70 -2.48
CA ALA A 67 3.22 -5.17 -1.99
C ALA A 67 3.09 -3.66 -2.25
N HIS A 68 4.14 -2.87 -1.99
CA HIS A 68 4.15 -1.44 -2.32
C HIS A 68 3.93 -1.21 -3.83
N GLN A 69 4.66 -1.93 -4.68
CA GLN A 69 4.52 -1.80 -6.13
C GLN A 69 3.11 -2.17 -6.59
N THR A 70 2.53 -3.24 -6.04
CA THR A 70 1.16 -3.66 -6.35
C THR A 70 0.15 -2.57 -6.02
N LEU A 71 0.28 -1.92 -4.86
CA LEU A 71 -0.60 -0.83 -4.46
C LEU A 71 -0.44 0.42 -5.35
N ILE A 72 0.80 0.75 -5.75
CA ILE A 72 1.08 1.85 -6.68
C ILE A 72 0.40 1.59 -8.02
N ASP A 73 0.54 0.38 -8.57
CA ASP A 73 -0.06 -0.01 -9.85
C ASP A 73 -1.59 0.05 -9.77
N MET A 74 -2.18 -0.40 -8.66
CA MET A 74 -3.63 -0.31 -8.42
C MET A 74 -4.12 1.14 -8.35
N TYR A 75 -3.42 2.02 -7.63
CA TYR A 75 -3.80 3.43 -7.56
C TYR A 75 -3.68 4.12 -8.92
N ARG A 76 -2.62 3.85 -9.69
CA ARG A 76 -2.47 4.41 -11.05
C ARG A 76 -3.58 3.93 -11.98
N LEU A 77 -3.90 2.64 -11.97
CA LEU A 77 -4.99 2.10 -12.76
C LEU A 77 -6.33 2.76 -12.38
N ARG A 78 -6.58 3.02 -11.10
CA ARG A 78 -7.78 3.74 -10.68
C ARG A 78 -7.79 5.21 -11.09
N ALA A 79 -6.63 5.87 -11.08
CA ALA A 79 -6.52 7.24 -11.57
C ALA A 79 -6.85 7.34 -13.07
N GLU A 80 -6.42 6.34 -13.86
CA GLU A 80 -6.69 6.25 -15.31
C GLU A 80 -8.18 5.98 -15.61
N LEU A 81 -8.86 5.21 -14.76
CA LEU A 81 -10.26 4.80 -14.95
C LEU A 81 -11.26 5.74 -14.27
N ALA A 82 -10.80 6.70 -13.48
CA ALA A 82 -11.65 7.66 -12.78
C ALA A 82 -12.45 8.52 -13.77
N ALA A 83 -13.76 8.59 -13.57
CA ALA A 83 -14.65 9.37 -14.43
C ALA A 83 -14.63 10.88 -14.09
N ILE A 84 -14.14 11.22 -12.89
CA ILE A 84 -14.17 12.58 -12.33
C ILE A 84 -12.73 13.05 -12.03
N PRO A 85 -12.34 14.28 -12.41
CA PRO A 85 -10.96 14.77 -12.21
C PRO A 85 -10.47 14.75 -10.77
N GLU A 86 -11.34 15.05 -9.80
CA GLU A 86 -11.02 15.04 -8.38
C GLU A 86 -10.66 13.64 -7.86
N GLU A 87 -11.33 12.61 -8.38
CA GLU A 87 -11.04 11.21 -8.07
C GLU A 87 -9.70 10.76 -8.66
N SER A 88 -9.42 11.13 -9.91
CA SER A 88 -8.13 10.86 -10.56
C SER A 88 -6.97 11.48 -9.77
N ALA A 89 -7.09 12.75 -9.40
CA ALA A 89 -6.09 13.47 -8.62
C ALA A 89 -5.86 12.87 -7.22
N LEU A 90 -6.91 12.34 -6.58
CA LEU A 90 -6.79 11.63 -5.32
C LEU A 90 -5.93 10.36 -5.49
N PHE A 91 -6.22 9.54 -6.49
CA PHE A 91 -5.50 8.29 -6.72
C PHE A 91 -4.05 8.51 -7.15
N GLU A 92 -3.77 9.52 -7.96
CA GLU A 92 -2.39 9.93 -8.26
C GLU A 92 -1.63 10.32 -6.99
N ARG A 93 -2.28 11.06 -6.08
CA ARG A 93 -1.68 11.45 -4.80
C ARG A 93 -1.42 10.25 -3.90
N LEU A 94 -2.34 9.28 -3.87
CA LEU A 94 -2.16 8.03 -3.13
C LEU A 94 -0.99 7.21 -3.70
N ALA A 95 -0.85 7.13 -5.03
CA ALA A 95 0.28 6.47 -5.69
C ALA A 95 1.62 7.15 -5.32
N GLN A 96 1.69 8.48 -5.38
CA GLN A 96 2.90 9.25 -5.01
C GLN A 96 3.28 9.08 -3.54
N ASN A 97 2.29 9.07 -2.64
CA ASN A 97 2.52 8.79 -1.22
C ASN A 97 3.07 7.37 -1.03
N GLN A 98 2.51 6.39 -1.73
CA GLN A 98 2.94 5.00 -1.65
C GLN A 98 4.38 4.79 -2.18
N GLU A 99 4.77 5.50 -3.24
CA GLU A 99 6.17 5.53 -3.72
C GLU A 99 7.13 6.12 -2.69
N THR A 100 6.70 7.17 -1.99
CA THR A 100 7.50 7.79 -0.93
C THR A 100 7.68 6.83 0.24
N GLU A 101 6.62 6.14 0.66
CA GLU A 101 6.66 5.12 1.70
C GLU A 101 7.60 3.97 1.32
N ALA A 102 7.52 3.45 0.08
CA ALA A 102 8.41 2.40 -0.41
C ALA A 102 9.89 2.81 -0.32
N LYS A 103 10.24 4.04 -0.74
CA LYS A 103 11.61 4.58 -0.65
C LYS A 103 12.10 4.66 0.80
N LEU A 104 11.23 5.14 1.70
CA LEU A 104 11.56 5.25 3.11
C LEU A 104 11.74 3.86 3.74
N GLN A 105 10.90 2.88 3.37
CA GLN A 105 10.99 1.50 3.86
C GLN A 105 12.25 0.80 3.35
N SER A 106 12.60 0.93 2.07
CA SER A 106 13.87 0.42 1.52
C SER A 106 15.08 1.00 2.26
N ARG A 107 15.07 2.31 2.55
CA ARG A 107 16.14 2.95 3.30
C ARG A 107 16.23 2.42 4.73
N ASP A 108 15.11 2.25 5.40
CA ASP A 108 15.06 1.79 6.78
C ASP A 108 15.48 0.30 6.88
N ILE A 109 15.20 -0.51 5.85
CA ILE A 109 15.65 -1.91 5.74
C ILE A 109 17.14 -1.99 5.37
N ALA A 110 17.65 -1.17 4.46
CA ALA A 110 19.08 -1.12 4.18
C ALA A 110 19.92 -0.76 5.43
N ARG A 111 19.34 0.04 6.35
CA ARG A 111 19.96 0.31 7.65
C ARG A 111 19.96 -0.92 8.57
N LEU A 112 19.02 -1.85 8.43
CA LEU A 112 19.00 -3.11 9.20
C LEU A 112 20.12 -4.05 8.79
N GLU A 113 20.53 -4.08 7.52
CA GLU A 113 21.59 -4.97 7.03
C GLU A 113 23.01 -4.53 7.43
N ILE A 114 23.18 -3.26 7.80
CA ILE A 114 24.48 -2.68 8.18
C ILE A 114 24.83 -2.98 9.66
N TYR A 115 23.87 -3.40 10.49
CA TYR A 115 24.04 -3.72 11.91
C TYR A 115 23.92 -5.23 12.16
#